data_AF-A0A7S0UFC6-F1
#
_entry.id   AF-A0A7S0UFC6-F1
#
_cell.length_a   1.000
_cell.length_b   1.000
_cell.length_c   1.000
_cell.angle_alpha   90.00
_cell.angle_beta   90.00
_cell.angle_gamma   90.00
#
_symmetry.space_group_name_H-M   'P 1'
#
loop_
_entity.id
_entity.type
_entity.pdbx_description
1 polymer ?
#
loop_
_entity_poly.entity_id
_entity_poly.type
_entity_poly.pdbx_seq_one_letter_code
_entity_poly.pdbx_strand_id
1 'polypeptide(L)'
;GPEEGWTIYVTGHSLGGALSTICAADMAEKYPGCKVVNYNYGSPRVGNAPFVQGFNQAVPEAFRVVNDADVVARVPRSRGFDYYHVGRTALVSRSGGGGR
;
A
#
# COMPACT_ATOMS: atom_id res chain seq x y z
N GLY A 1 10.32 -0.15 24.87
CA GLY A 1 9.09 -0.29 25.69
C GLY A 1 8.39 -1.60 25.35
N PRO A 2 7.23 -1.95 25.96
CA PRO A 2 6.57 -3.25 25.72
C PRO A 2 6.17 -3.52 24.26
N GLU A 3 6.25 -2.50 23.40
CA GLU A 3 5.96 -2.57 21.96
C GLU A 3 7.21 -2.72 21.07
N GLU A 4 8.42 -2.64 21.63
CA GLU A 4 9.64 -2.91 20.85
C GLU A 4 9.64 -4.36 20.36
N GLY A 5 9.73 -4.54 19.04
CA GLY A 5 9.72 -5.85 18.40
C GLY A 5 8.35 -6.34 17.94
N TRP A 6 7.28 -5.57 18.10
CA TRP A 6 5.99 -5.93 17.52
C TRP A 6 6.00 -5.70 16.00
N THR A 7 5.27 -6.56 15.29
CA THR A 7 5.00 -6.36 13.86
C THR A 7 3.56 -5.94 13.68
N ILE A 8 3.35 -4.75 13.11
CA ILE A 8 2.05 -4.16 12.85
C ILE A 8 1.67 -4.42 11.39
N TYR A 9 0.58 -5.16 11.19
CA TYR A 9 0.01 -5.39 9.87
C TYR A 9 -1.17 -4.46 9.64
N VAL A 10 -1.08 -3.66 8.57
CA VAL A 10 -2.16 -2.76 8.16
C VAL A 10 -2.71 -3.23 6.82
N THR A 11 -4.02 -3.35 6.71
CA THR A 11 -4.69 -3.82 5.50
C THR A 11 -5.93 -3.02 5.18
N GLY A 12 -6.35 -3.04 3.91
CA GLY A 12 -7.58 -2.43 3.47
C GLY A 12 -7.92 -2.71 2.01
N HIS A 13 -9.21 -2.63 1.69
CA HIS A 13 -9.73 -2.86 0.34
C HIS A 13 -10.36 -1.59 -0.24
N SER A 14 -10.19 -1.36 -1.55
CA SER A 14 -10.74 -0.20 -2.25
C SER A 14 -10.29 1.12 -1.59
N LEU A 15 -11.23 2.01 -1.20
CA LEU A 15 -10.94 3.21 -0.41
C LEU A 15 -10.21 2.87 0.90
N GLY A 16 -10.54 1.73 1.53
CA GLY A 16 -9.83 1.23 2.70
C GLY A 16 -8.35 0.95 2.43
N GLY A 17 -7.96 0.63 1.19
CA GLY A 17 -6.56 0.48 0.80
C GLY A 17 -5.79 1.82 0.83
N ALA A 18 -6.46 2.91 0.48
CA ALA A 18 -5.89 4.25 0.59
C ALA A 18 -5.72 4.65 2.06
N LEU A 19 -6.75 4.41 2.88
CA LEU A 19 -6.69 4.67 4.32
C LEU A 19 -5.62 3.80 5.02
N SER A 20 -5.49 2.54 4.61
CA SER A 20 -4.45 1.63 5.07
C SER A 20 -3.05 2.19 4.80
N THR A 21 -2.83 2.81 3.63
CA THR A 21 -1.56 3.47 3.30
C THR A 21 -1.26 4.63 4.25
N ILE A 22 -2.23 5.51 4.49
CA ILE A 22 -2.05 6.64 5.40
C ILE A 22 -1.82 6.17 6.84
N CYS A 23 -2.59 5.18 7.29
CA CYS A 23 -2.45 4.58 8.62
C CYS A 23 -1.07 3.93 8.81
N ALA A 24 -0.57 3.20 7.80
CA ALA A 24 0.76 2.58 7.90
C ALA A 24 1.89 3.62 8.00
N ALA A 25 1.79 4.76 7.32
CA ALA A 25 2.74 5.87 7.50
C ALA A 25 2.70 6.41 8.93
N ASP A 26 1.49 6.69 9.44
CA ASP A 26 1.28 7.22 10.79
C ASP A 26 1.79 6.25 11.87
N MET A 27 1.59 4.94 11.69
CA MET A 27 2.13 3.92 12.59
C MET A 27 3.66 3.86 12.55
N ALA A 28 4.28 3.95 11.37
CA ALA A 28 5.74 3.93 11.25
C ALA A 28 6.40 5.15 11.90
N GLU A 29 5.74 6.31 11.84
CA GLU A 29 6.20 7.52 12.52
C GLU A 29 6.02 7.46 14.05
N LYS A 30 4.86 7.00 14.52
CA LYS A 30 4.56 6.92 15.96
C LYS A 30 5.33 5.81 16.68
N TYR A 31 5.62 4.72 15.99
CA TYR A 31 6.21 3.51 16.57
C TYR A 31 7.49 3.08 15.83
N PRO A 32 8.58 3.86 15.92
CA PRO A 32 9.82 3.57 15.18
C PRO A 32 10.52 2.26 15.59
N GLY A 33 10.15 1.69 16.75
CA GLY A 33 10.63 0.38 17.23
C GLY A 33 9.79 -0.82 16.76
N CYS A 34 8.72 -0.57 16.00
CA CYS A 34 7.83 -1.60 15.46
C CYS A 34 8.08 -1.81 13.97
N LYS A 35 8.03 -3.06 13.53
CA LYS A 35 8.02 -3.35 12.09
C LYS A 35 6.62 -3.11 11.54
N VAL A 36 6.47 -2.24 10.54
CA VAL A 36 5.17 -2.00 9.89
C VAL A 36 5.13 -2.69 8.53
N VAL A 37 4.05 -3.43 8.28
CA VAL A 37 3.79 -4.14 7.02
C VAL A 37 2.43 -3.71 6.48
N ASN A 38 2.35 -3.36 5.20
CA ASN A 38 1.11 -2.94 4.56
C ASN A 38 0.70 -3.92 3.44
N TYR A 39 -0.55 -4.36 3.46
CA TYR A 39 -1.18 -5.09 2.36
C TYR A 39 -2.49 -4.40 1.97
N ASN A 40 -2.55 -3.78 0.79
CA ASN A 40 -3.81 -3.21 0.30
C ASN A 40 -4.31 -3.92 -0.96
N TYR A 41 -5.63 -3.93 -1.15
CA TYR A 41 -6.31 -4.68 -2.20
C TYR A 41 -7.17 -3.70 -3.01
N GLY A 42 -6.91 -3.57 -4.31
CA GLY A 42 -7.66 -2.64 -5.18
C GLY A 42 -7.55 -1.17 -4.75
N SER A 43 -6.41 -0.77 -4.16
CA SER A 43 -6.21 0.60 -3.65
C SER A 43 -6.06 1.63 -4.78
N PRO A 44 -6.71 2.81 -4.71
CA PRO A 44 -6.39 3.93 -5.59
C PRO A 44 -5.00 4.53 -5.27
N ARG A 45 -4.58 5.52 -6.05
CA ARG A 45 -3.34 6.29 -5.84
C ARG A 45 -3.54 7.28 -4.67
N VAL A 46 -2.59 7.35 -3.75
CA VAL A 46 -2.81 7.97 -2.41
C VAL A 46 -2.03 9.27 -2.20
N GLY A 47 -0.84 9.41 -2.79
CA GLY A 47 0.01 10.58 -2.54
C GLY A 47 0.82 11.04 -3.73
N ASN A 48 1.41 12.23 -3.60
CA ASN A 48 2.34 12.79 -4.56
C ASN A 48 3.73 12.11 -4.47
N ALA A 49 4.66 12.48 -5.36
CA ALA A 49 5.98 11.85 -5.40
C ALA A 49 6.76 11.92 -4.07
N PRO A 50 6.82 13.07 -3.36
CA PRO A 50 7.46 13.15 -2.04
C PRO A 50 6.84 12.20 -1.01
N PHE A 51 5.51 12.14 -0.93
CA PHE A 51 4.82 11.24 -0.02
C PHE A 51 5.17 9.78 -0.32
N VAL A 52 5.13 9.37 -1.59
CA VAL A 52 5.42 7.99 -1.98
C VAL A 52 6.87 7.61 -1.66
N GLN A 53 7.81 8.53 -1.86
CA GLN A 53 9.21 8.29 -1.50
C GLN A 53 9.38 8.10 0.01
N GLY A 54 8.80 9.00 0.83
CA GLY A 54 8.87 8.90 2.28
C GLY A 54 8.18 7.63 2.80
N PHE A 55 7.00 7.31 2.27
CA PHE A 55 6.28 6.09 2.62
C PHE A 55 7.10 4.83 2.34
N ASN A 56 7.68 4.71 1.14
CA ASN A 56 8.44 3.52 0.77
C ASN A 56 9.73 3.35 1.58
N GLN A 57 10.26 4.43 2.15
CA GLN A 57 11.39 4.38 3.10
C GLN A 57 10.92 3.95 4.49
N ALA A 58 9.81 4.48 4.97
CA ALA A 58 9.27 4.20 6.30
C ALA A 58 8.62 2.81 6.41
N VAL A 59 7.99 2.32 5.33
CA VAL A 59 7.25 1.06 5.26
C VAL A 59 7.76 0.24 4.07
N PRO A 60 8.98 -0.35 4.16
CA PRO A 60 9.59 -1.06 3.05
C PRO A 60 8.83 -2.34 2.68
N GLU A 61 8.09 -2.93 3.61
CA GLU A 61 7.24 -4.10 3.39
C GLU A 61 5.79 -3.69 3.10
N ALA A 62 5.59 -3.02 1.97
CA ALA A 62 4.27 -2.63 1.48
C ALA A 62 3.94 -3.30 0.15
N PHE A 63 2.77 -3.94 0.09
CA PHE A 63 2.27 -4.67 -1.07
C PHE A 63 0.88 -4.18 -1.47
N ARG A 64 0.72 -3.94 -2.77
CA ARG A 64 -0.53 -3.60 -3.41
C ARG A 64 -0.98 -4.77 -4.26
N VAL A 65 -2.02 -5.47 -3.80
CA VAL A 65 -2.63 -6.59 -4.49
C VAL A 65 -3.67 -6.06 -5.46
N VAL A 66 -3.47 -6.34 -6.75
CA VAL A 66 -4.36 -5.91 -7.83
C VAL A 66 -4.86 -7.15 -8.56
N ASN A 67 -6.19 -7.27 -8.67
CA ASN A 67 -6.82 -8.25 -9.52
C ASN A 67 -6.80 -7.71 -10.96
N ASP A 68 -6.46 -8.54 -11.94
CA ASP A 68 -6.31 -8.15 -13.36
C ASP A 68 -7.61 -7.55 -13.95
N ALA A 69 -8.77 -7.87 -13.35
CA ALA A 69 -10.07 -7.30 -13.71
C ALA A 69 -10.41 -5.97 -13.02
N ASP A 70 -9.56 -5.45 -12.13
CA ASP A 70 -9.86 -4.30 -11.28
C ASP A 70 -9.50 -2.95 -11.96
N VAL A 71 -10.53 -2.23 -12.37
CA VAL A 71 -10.48 -0.90 -13.01
C VAL A 71 -10.18 0.23 -12.01
N VAL A 72 -10.17 -0.05 -10.69
CA VAL A 72 -9.96 0.98 -9.63
C VAL A 72 -8.57 1.62 -9.69
N ALA A 73 -7.60 1.01 -10.39
CA ALA A 73 -6.29 1.60 -10.66
C ALA A 73 -6.31 2.83 -11.59
N ARG A 74 -7.42 3.15 -12.26
CA ARG A 74 -7.49 4.22 -13.28
C ARG A 74 -8.01 5.58 -12.78
N VAL A 75 -8.40 5.71 -11.51
CA VAL A 75 -9.05 6.94 -10.99
C VAL A 75 -8.26 7.48 -9.78
N PRO A 76 -8.02 8.80 -9.69
CA PRO A 76 -8.52 9.87 -10.56
C PRO A 76 -7.78 9.93 -11.90
N ARG A 77 -8.52 10.20 -12.98
CA ARG A 77 -7.94 10.61 -14.25
C ARG A 77 -7.10 11.85 -13.97
N SER A 78 -5.80 11.76 -14.20
CA SER A 78 -4.82 12.84 -14.06
C SER A 78 -5.12 13.94 -15.09
N ARG A 79 -6.11 14.78 -14.77
CA ARG A 79 -6.17 16.16 -15.26
C ARG A 79 -5.53 17.03 -14.18
N GLY A 80 -4.21 17.07 -14.15
CA GLY A 80 -3.43 18.04 -13.37
C GLY A 80 -3.14 17.70 -11.90
N PHE A 81 -3.46 16.49 -11.41
CA PHE A 81 -3.09 16.05 -10.05
C PHE A 81 -2.28 14.75 -10.10
N ASP A 82 -0.98 14.86 -9.84
CA ASP A 82 -0.03 13.75 -9.89
C ASP A 82 -0.07 12.94 -8.58
N TYR A 83 -0.98 11.97 -8.53
CA TYR A 83 -1.00 10.93 -7.49
C TYR A 83 -0.34 9.65 -8.01
N TYR A 84 0.42 9.01 -7.14
CA TYR A 84 1.19 7.80 -7.39
C TYR A 84 0.81 6.69 -6.40
N HIS A 85 1.09 5.45 -6.79
CA HIS A 85 0.91 4.31 -5.89
C HIS A 85 2.12 4.12 -4.98
N VAL A 86 1.88 3.59 -3.78
CA VAL A 86 2.93 3.12 -2.86
C VAL A 86 3.18 1.62 -3.00
N GLY A 87 4.33 1.18 -2.49
CA GLY A 87 4.65 -0.23 -2.33
C GLY A 87 4.81 -1.00 -3.64
N ARG A 88 5.10 -2.30 -3.50
CA ARG A 88 5.28 -3.23 -4.61
C ARG A 88 3.93 -3.76 -5.09
N THR A 89 3.76 -3.91 -6.40
CA THR A 89 2.51 -4.46 -6.95
C THR A 89 2.59 -5.98 -7.01
N ALA A 90 1.61 -6.67 -6.43
CA ALA A 90 1.40 -8.11 -6.56
C ALA A 90 0.15 -8.34 -7.43
N LEU A 91 0.34 -8.94 -8.60
CA LEU A 91 -0.76 -9.24 -9.52
C LEU A 91 -1.33 -10.63 -9.22
N VAL A 92 -2.65 -10.70 -9.03
CA VAL A 92 -3.36 -11.97 -8.86
C VAL A 92 -4.19 -12.21 -10.12
N SER A 93 -3.70 -13.10 -10.98
CA SER A 93 -4.46 -13.59 -12.13
C SER A 93 -5.34 -14.76 -11.73
N ARG A 94 -6.54 -14.85 -12.31
CA ARG A 94 -7.52 -15.92 -12.05
C ARG A 94 -7.10 -17.27 -12.64
N SER A 95 -5.96 -17.35 -13.32
CA SER A 95 -5.34 -18.60 -13.74
C SER A 95 -4.71 -19.31 -12.53
N GLY A 96 -5.53 -20.03 -11.76
CA GLY A 96 -5.03 -21.21 -11.06
C GLY A 96 -4.58 -22.22 -12.11
N GLY A 97 -3.29 -22.22 -12.46
CA GLY A 97 -2.77 -23.13 -13.48
C GLY A 97 -1.28 -22.97 -13.71
N GLY A 98 -0.51 -23.91 -13.15
CA GLY A 98 0.71 -24.47 -13.74
C GLY A 98 1.93 -23.57 -13.81
N GLY A 99 3.00 -24.00 -13.14
CA GLY A 99 4.29 -23.32 -13.19
C GLY A 99 4.88 -23.17 -14.59
N ARG A 100 5.77 -22.18 -14.69
CA ARG A 100 7.11 -22.24 -15.28
C ARG A 100 7.89 -21.04 -14.79
#